data_AF-A0A815S7X5-F1
#
_entry.id   AF-A0A815S7X5-F1
#
_cell.length_a   1.000
_cell.length_b   1.000
_cell.length_c   1.000
_cell.angle_alpha   90.00
_cell.angle_beta   90.00
_cell.angle_gamma   90.00
#
_symmetry.space_group_name_H-M   'P 1'
#
loop_
_entity.id
_entity.type
_entity.pdbx_description
1 polymer ?
#
loop_
_entity_poly.entity_id
_entity_poly.type
_entity_poly.pdbx_seq_one_letter_code
_entity_poly.pdbx_strand_id
1 'polypeptide(L)'
;MLFLTQNQQVAFVFSIISTIENIFACLISLIILTIIVSKFFYKQVKYEDKSILVLCVNVYLCAFVCELIFCSYDAQSILGDIYQINFNSLRCVLTAYAYCGFIFNLLISLVNQAFYRLCRIVYPQYRWLQSPSFYVILPPIQLILAFVLLCPTYIWQDIIYLPEDHFCFIPLSRIRSFLWLFFVAYGIPVLLLSFLYFRIILFLRKQTKNQTFVVRRQQNRDFVAIQRILIIVGILLLLGMPAAIFLIMMFITGKEHPLTPRFLLFSVGLSVLVLNVAIVFSVVQLKNIIWKTFKSNVIVPLIFSIDGTDPQRNNNSIR
;
A
#
# COMPACT_ATOMS: atom_id res chain seq x y z
N MET A 1 -38.63 -3.44 -12.87
CA MET A 1 -37.94 -2.95 -11.65
C MET A 1 -37.87 -4.15 -10.72
N LEU A 2 -36.74 -4.85 -10.69
CA LEU A 2 -36.56 -6.06 -9.89
C LEU A 2 -36.53 -5.66 -8.40
N PHE A 3 -37.43 -6.23 -7.60
CA PHE A 3 -37.40 -6.06 -6.15
C PHE A 3 -36.18 -6.83 -5.60
N LEU A 4 -35.05 -6.15 -5.45
CA LEU A 4 -33.90 -6.68 -4.73
C LEU A 4 -34.30 -6.94 -3.28
N THR A 5 -33.83 -8.06 -2.72
CA THR A 5 -33.97 -8.33 -1.28
C THR A 5 -33.25 -7.24 -0.47
N GLN A 6 -33.66 -7.01 0.78
CA GLN A 6 -33.02 -6.00 1.65
C GLN A 6 -31.50 -6.18 1.74
N ASN A 7 -31.03 -7.43 1.83
CA ASN A 7 -29.61 -7.75 1.85
C ASN A 7 -28.91 -7.37 0.54
N GLN A 8 -29.52 -7.66 -0.61
CA GLN A 8 -28.97 -7.28 -1.91
C GLN A 8 -28.90 -5.77 -2.11
N GLN A 9 -29.87 -5.00 -1.60
CA GLN A 9 -29.81 -3.54 -1.66
C GLN A 9 -28.61 -2.99 -0.86
N VAL A 10 -28.38 -3.53 0.34
CA VAL A 10 -27.22 -3.15 1.17
C VAL A 10 -25.91 -3.54 0.47
N ALA A 11 -25.85 -4.76 -0.07
CA ALA A 11 -24.71 -5.28 -0.83
C ALA A 11 -24.36 -4.39 -2.04
N PHE A 12 -25.38 -3.94 -2.77
CA PHE A 12 -25.25 -3.07 -3.93
C PHE A 12 -24.71 -1.68 -3.55
N VAL A 13 -25.22 -1.09 -2.46
CA VAL A 13 -24.72 0.20 -1.94
C VAL A 13 -23.25 0.08 -1.54
N PHE A 14 -22.84 -1.02 -0.89
CA PHE A 14 -21.44 -1.27 -0.57
C PHE A 14 -20.56 -1.33 -1.81
N SER A 15 -20.98 -2.02 -2.87
CA SER A 15 -20.23 -2.07 -4.14
C SER A 15 -20.06 -0.69 -4.78
N ILE A 16 -21.05 0.19 -4.72
CA ILE A 16 -20.93 1.57 -5.22
C ILE A 16 -19.92 2.37 -4.40
N ILE A 17 -20.02 2.31 -3.07
CA ILE A 17 -19.10 3.03 -2.17
C ILE A 17 -17.67 2.53 -2.38
N SER A 18 -17.48 1.20 -2.41
CA SER A 18 -16.22 0.52 -2.72
C SER A 18 -15.67 0.99 -4.06
N THR A 19 -16.49 1.08 -5.11
CA THR A 19 -16.04 1.56 -6.43
C THR A 19 -15.46 2.98 -6.36
N ILE A 20 -16.17 3.90 -5.72
CA ILE A 20 -15.73 5.31 -5.59
C ILE A 20 -14.40 5.38 -4.84
N GLU A 21 -14.30 4.61 -3.77
CA GLU A 21 -13.10 4.51 -2.94
C GLU A 21 -11.90 3.96 -3.73
N ASN A 22 -12.08 2.84 -4.43
CA ASN A 22 -11.02 2.18 -5.21
C ASN A 22 -10.57 3.05 -6.39
N ILE A 23 -11.47 3.79 -7.03
CA ILE A 23 -11.12 4.80 -8.06
C ILE A 23 -10.24 5.89 -7.44
N PHE A 24 -10.61 6.42 -6.27
CA PHE A 24 -9.82 7.45 -5.59
C PHE A 24 -8.44 6.93 -5.19
N ALA A 25 -8.36 5.71 -4.64
CA ALA A 25 -7.11 5.05 -4.28
C ALA A 25 -6.21 4.80 -5.51
N CYS A 26 -6.81 4.40 -6.64
CA CYS A 26 -6.13 4.21 -7.92
C CYS A 26 -5.51 5.52 -8.42
N LEU A 27 -6.27 6.63 -8.38
CA LEU A 27 -5.78 7.95 -8.77
C LEU A 27 -4.62 8.43 -7.89
N ILE A 28 -4.75 8.28 -6.56
CA ILE A 28 -3.66 8.63 -5.63
C ILE A 28 -2.40 7.82 -5.94
N SER A 29 -2.54 6.51 -6.11
CA SER A 29 -1.42 5.61 -6.41
C SER A 29 -0.74 5.99 -7.72
N LEU A 30 -1.52 6.27 -8.76
CA LEU A 30 -1.01 6.65 -10.08
C LEU A 30 -0.29 8.01 -10.05
N ILE A 31 -0.86 9.01 -9.37
CA ILE A 31 -0.24 10.33 -9.22
C ILE A 31 1.11 10.21 -8.50
N ILE A 32 1.15 9.50 -7.37
CA ILE A 32 2.37 9.32 -6.59
C ILE A 32 3.41 8.53 -7.38
N LEU A 33 3.02 7.44 -8.03
CA LEU A 33 3.88 6.63 -8.88
C LEU A 33 4.50 7.49 -9.99
N THR A 34 3.69 8.29 -10.69
CA THR A 34 4.14 9.20 -11.75
C THR A 34 5.15 10.23 -11.22
N ILE A 35 4.90 10.81 -10.03
CA ILE A 35 5.84 11.76 -9.40
C ILE A 35 7.17 11.08 -9.09
N ILE A 36 7.16 9.89 -8.47
CA ILE A 36 8.38 9.18 -8.09
C ILE A 36 9.17 8.78 -9.34
N VAL A 37 8.51 8.17 -10.33
CA VAL A 37 9.14 7.72 -11.57
C VAL A 37 9.73 8.89 -12.35
N SER A 38 8.99 9.99 -12.49
CA SER A 38 9.50 11.21 -13.14
C SER A 38 10.77 11.71 -12.44
N LYS A 39 10.74 11.88 -11.12
CA LYS A 39 11.91 12.37 -10.37
C LYS A 39 13.10 11.41 -10.43
N PHE A 40 12.84 10.11 -10.53
CA PHE A 40 13.87 9.09 -10.71
C PHE A 40 14.58 9.24 -12.06
N PHE A 41 13.83 9.39 -13.16
CA PHE A 41 14.38 9.57 -14.51
C PHE A 41 15.10 10.91 -14.70
N TYR A 42 14.60 12.00 -14.11
CA TYR A 42 15.24 13.32 -14.18
C TYR A 42 16.49 13.47 -13.28
N LYS A 43 17.00 12.37 -12.69
CA LYS A 43 18.20 12.34 -11.83
C LYS A 43 18.17 13.34 -10.66
N GLN A 44 16.99 13.76 -10.20
CA GLN A 44 16.83 14.72 -9.09
C GLN A 44 16.90 14.08 -7.70
N VAL A 45 17.18 12.78 -7.63
CA VAL A 45 17.15 11.98 -6.40
C VAL A 45 18.57 11.66 -5.94
N LYS A 46 18.85 11.93 -4.65
CA LYS A 46 20.12 11.58 -4.00
C LYS A 46 20.31 10.06 -3.99
N TYR A 47 21.54 9.59 -4.18
CA TYR A 47 21.85 8.16 -4.25
C TYR A 47 21.36 7.38 -3.02
N GLU A 48 21.52 7.92 -1.81
CA GLU A 48 21.08 7.31 -0.55
C GLU A 48 19.55 7.11 -0.45
N ASP A 49 18.78 7.92 -1.17
CA ASP A 49 17.31 7.87 -1.14
C ASP A 49 16.76 6.94 -2.24
N LYS A 50 17.59 6.49 -3.19
CA LYS A 50 17.14 5.63 -4.30
C LYS A 50 16.57 4.31 -3.82
N SER A 51 17.23 3.65 -2.86
CA SER A 51 16.83 2.33 -2.34
C SER A 51 15.42 2.36 -1.75
N ILE A 52 15.12 3.33 -0.88
CA ILE A 52 13.78 3.47 -0.28
C ILE A 52 12.73 3.86 -1.33
N LEU A 53 13.09 4.70 -2.31
CA LEU A 53 12.16 5.11 -3.36
C LEU A 53 11.80 3.97 -4.30
N VAL A 54 12.74 3.08 -4.64
CA VAL A 54 12.46 1.86 -5.41
C VAL A 54 11.46 0.97 -4.68
N LEU A 55 11.61 0.80 -3.36
CA LEU A 55 10.65 0.05 -2.56
C LEU A 55 9.27 0.75 -2.51
N CYS A 56 9.24 2.09 -2.45
CA CYS A 56 7.98 2.84 -2.55
C CYS A 56 7.32 2.67 -3.92
N VAL A 57 8.08 2.71 -5.03
CA VAL A 57 7.57 2.45 -6.38
C VAL A 57 6.87 1.10 -6.41
N ASN A 58 7.50 0.06 -5.83
CA ASN A 58 6.88 -1.25 -5.81
C ASN A 58 5.57 -1.27 -4.99
N VAL A 59 5.52 -0.61 -3.82
CA VAL A 59 4.27 -0.54 -3.05
C VAL A 59 3.16 0.14 -3.84
N TYR A 60 3.42 1.32 -4.44
CA TYR A 60 2.41 2.03 -5.21
C TYR A 60 2.01 1.30 -6.49
N LEU A 61 2.93 0.56 -7.12
CA LEU A 61 2.61 -0.29 -8.27
C LEU A 61 1.71 -1.46 -7.85
N CYS A 62 2.03 -2.17 -6.76
CA CYS A 62 1.19 -3.26 -6.26
C CYS A 62 -0.17 -2.73 -5.81
N ALA A 63 -0.21 -1.60 -5.11
CA ALA A 63 -1.46 -0.95 -4.70
C ALA A 63 -2.29 -0.59 -5.92
N PHE A 64 -1.73 0.11 -6.92
CA PHE A 64 -2.43 0.45 -8.15
C PHE A 64 -3.04 -0.77 -8.85
N VAL A 65 -2.27 -1.87 -8.98
CA VAL A 65 -2.77 -3.11 -9.60
C VAL A 65 -3.87 -3.76 -8.74
N CYS A 66 -3.72 -3.79 -7.41
CA CYS A 66 -4.79 -4.25 -6.50
C CYS A 66 -6.08 -3.44 -6.71
N GLU A 67 -5.99 -2.10 -6.73
CA GLU A 67 -7.16 -1.23 -6.90
C GLU A 67 -7.85 -1.42 -8.25
N LEU A 68 -7.09 -1.67 -9.32
CA LEU A 68 -7.69 -2.03 -10.61
C LEU A 68 -8.46 -3.35 -10.56
N ILE A 69 -7.95 -4.34 -9.82
CA ILE A 69 -8.65 -5.61 -9.60
C ILE A 69 -9.91 -5.40 -8.76
N PHE A 70 -9.85 -4.58 -7.71
CA PHE A 70 -11.03 -4.22 -6.91
C PHE A 70 -12.11 -3.52 -7.75
N CYS A 71 -11.73 -2.52 -8.56
CA CYS A 71 -12.64 -1.89 -9.52
C CYS A 71 -13.27 -2.92 -10.47
N SER A 72 -12.51 -3.93 -10.90
CA SER A 72 -13.06 -5.02 -11.72
C SER A 72 -14.08 -5.88 -10.96
N TYR A 73 -13.86 -6.15 -9.67
CA TYR A 73 -14.81 -6.90 -8.84
C TYR A 73 -16.09 -6.10 -8.57
N ASP A 74 -15.96 -4.82 -8.25
CA ASP A 74 -17.11 -3.96 -8.04
C ASP A 74 -17.92 -3.82 -9.33
N ALA A 75 -17.26 -3.66 -10.49
CA ALA A 75 -17.92 -3.63 -11.78
C ALA A 75 -18.66 -4.94 -12.10
N GLN A 76 -18.04 -6.11 -11.83
CA GLN A 76 -18.69 -7.41 -12.01
C GLN A 76 -19.90 -7.56 -11.08
N SER A 77 -19.78 -7.15 -9.82
CA SER A 77 -20.88 -7.18 -8.84
C SER A 77 -22.05 -6.32 -9.29
N ILE A 78 -21.78 -5.06 -9.68
CA ILE A 78 -22.81 -4.11 -10.12
C ILE A 78 -23.50 -4.58 -11.41
N LEU A 79 -22.73 -5.03 -12.41
CA LEU A 79 -23.28 -5.53 -13.66
C LEU A 79 -24.07 -6.83 -13.45
N GLY A 80 -23.59 -7.70 -12.56
CA GLY A 80 -24.28 -8.92 -12.16
C GLY A 80 -25.62 -8.62 -11.47
N ASP A 81 -25.64 -7.70 -10.51
CA ASP A 81 -26.86 -7.32 -9.80
C ASP A 81 -27.92 -6.73 -10.75
N ILE A 82 -27.50 -5.87 -11.71
CA ILE A 82 -28.40 -5.17 -12.63
C ILE A 82 -28.87 -6.08 -13.77
N TYR A 83 -27.96 -6.83 -14.39
CA TYR A 83 -28.20 -7.56 -15.65
C TYR A 83 -28.20 -9.08 -15.50
N GLN A 84 -27.93 -9.61 -14.29
CA GLN A 84 -27.85 -11.05 -14.02
C GLN A 84 -26.82 -11.78 -14.90
N ILE A 85 -25.71 -11.10 -15.20
CA ILE A 85 -24.61 -11.65 -16.01
C ILE A 85 -23.79 -12.63 -15.17
N ASN A 86 -23.49 -13.79 -15.76
CA ASN A 86 -22.61 -14.79 -15.17
C ASN A 86 -21.16 -14.59 -15.63
N PHE A 87 -20.24 -14.37 -14.69
CA PHE A 87 -18.81 -14.17 -14.96
C PHE A 87 -17.95 -15.41 -14.69
N ASN A 88 -18.57 -16.58 -14.47
CA ASN A 88 -17.88 -17.84 -14.21
C ASN A 88 -16.97 -18.23 -15.40
N SER A 89 -15.69 -17.91 -15.28
CA SER A 89 -14.70 -18.05 -16.34
C SER A 89 -13.32 -18.23 -15.73
N LEU A 90 -12.39 -18.80 -16.50
CA LEU A 90 -10.99 -18.89 -16.09
C LEU A 90 -10.39 -17.51 -15.77
N ARG A 91 -10.83 -16.46 -16.49
CA ARG A 91 -10.39 -15.08 -16.23
C ARG A 91 -10.77 -14.63 -14.83
N CYS A 92 -12.00 -14.90 -14.40
CA CYS A 92 -12.48 -14.57 -13.06
C CYS A 92 -11.65 -15.28 -11.97
N VAL A 93 -11.34 -16.57 -12.14
CA VAL A 93 -10.47 -17.33 -11.22
C VAL A 93 -9.05 -16.76 -11.20
N LEU A 94 -8.47 -16.46 -12.36
CA LEU A 94 -7.13 -15.86 -12.45
C LEU A 94 -7.08 -14.45 -11.84
N THR A 95 -8.13 -13.65 -11.98
CA THR A 95 -8.26 -12.34 -11.33
C THR A 95 -8.26 -12.49 -9.81
N ALA A 96 -8.96 -13.49 -9.27
CA ALA A 96 -8.96 -13.77 -7.83
C ALA A 96 -7.62 -14.26 -7.29
N TYR A 97 -6.94 -15.09 -8.09
CA TYR A 97 -5.59 -15.50 -7.77
C TYR A 97 -4.60 -14.33 -7.81
N ALA A 98 -4.71 -13.46 -8.82
CA ALA A 98 -3.94 -12.23 -8.94
C ALA A 98 -4.17 -11.30 -7.75
N TYR A 99 -5.43 -11.13 -7.34
CA TYR A 99 -5.82 -10.37 -6.16
C TYR A 99 -5.07 -10.82 -4.91
N CYS A 100 -5.13 -12.11 -4.56
CA CYS A 100 -4.42 -12.64 -3.40
C CYS A 100 -2.90 -12.40 -3.51
N GLY A 101 -2.35 -12.59 -4.71
CA GLY A 101 -0.93 -12.36 -5.02
C GLY A 101 -0.48 -10.93 -4.77
N PHE A 102 -1.22 -9.93 -5.29
CA PHE A 102 -0.84 -8.53 -5.14
C PHE A 102 -1.04 -8.00 -3.71
N ILE A 103 -2.07 -8.46 -2.99
CA ILE A 103 -2.24 -8.14 -1.56
C ILE A 103 -1.06 -8.68 -0.74
N PHE A 104 -0.65 -9.93 -0.98
CA PHE A 104 0.51 -10.49 -0.30
C PHE A 104 1.81 -9.74 -0.65
N ASN A 105 2.00 -9.38 -1.94
CA ASN A 105 3.13 -8.56 -2.38
C ASN A 105 3.18 -7.21 -1.67
N LEU A 106 2.03 -6.57 -1.49
CA LEU A 106 1.93 -5.28 -0.81
C LEU A 106 2.38 -5.40 0.66
N LEU A 107 1.97 -6.46 1.37
CA LEU A 107 2.43 -6.73 2.74
C LEU A 107 3.93 -7.04 2.82
N ILE A 108 4.45 -7.90 1.94
CA ILE A 108 5.89 -8.20 1.87
C ILE A 108 6.71 -6.96 1.49
N SER A 109 6.15 -6.04 0.69
CA SER A 109 6.82 -4.78 0.38
C SER A 109 7.00 -3.90 1.62
N LEU A 110 6.06 -3.92 2.57
CA LEU A 110 6.22 -3.25 3.87
C LEU A 110 7.32 -3.92 4.71
N VAL A 111 7.42 -5.26 4.66
CA VAL A 111 8.53 -6.01 5.27
C VAL A 111 9.86 -5.59 4.65
N ASN A 112 9.95 -5.46 3.32
CA ASN A 112 11.15 -5.02 2.63
C ASN A 112 11.55 -3.58 3.01
N GLN A 113 10.57 -2.67 3.20
CA GLN A 113 10.85 -1.33 3.73
C GLN A 113 11.39 -1.36 5.16
N ALA A 114 10.85 -2.22 6.03
CA ALA A 114 11.37 -2.41 7.39
C ALA A 114 12.76 -3.06 7.38
N PHE A 115 13.00 -4.00 6.47
CA PHE A 115 14.29 -4.65 6.30
C PHE A 115 15.36 -3.65 5.84
N TYR A 116 15.06 -2.80 4.86
CA TYR A 116 15.92 -1.69 4.46
C TYR A 116 16.32 -0.80 5.65
N ARG A 117 15.34 -0.44 6.50
CA ARG A 117 15.60 0.36 7.72
C ARG A 117 16.49 -0.39 8.70
N LEU A 118 16.24 -1.69 8.91
CA LEU A 118 17.09 -2.54 9.76
C LEU A 118 18.54 -2.54 9.24
N CYS A 119 18.74 -2.80 7.96
CA CYS A 119 20.07 -2.82 7.34
C CYS A 119 20.80 -1.48 7.51
N ARG A 120 20.10 -0.37 7.28
CA ARG A 120 20.68 0.97 7.42
C ARG A 120 21.04 1.34 8.86
N ILE A 121 20.18 1.00 9.83
CA ILE A 121 20.35 1.42 11.24
C ILE A 121 21.28 0.47 11.99
N VAL A 122 21.07 -0.84 11.87
CA VAL A 122 21.76 -1.86 12.68
C VAL A 122 23.05 -2.34 12.02
N TYR A 123 23.09 -2.36 10.69
CA TYR A 123 24.19 -2.94 9.93
C TYR A 123 24.88 -1.94 8.97
N PRO A 124 25.29 -0.74 9.44
CA PRO A 124 25.85 0.29 8.57
C PRO A 124 27.20 -0.09 7.94
N GLN A 125 27.89 -1.10 8.49
CA GLN A 125 29.21 -1.56 8.02
C GLN A 125 29.14 -2.32 6.68
N TYR A 126 27.99 -2.90 6.35
CA TYR A 126 27.84 -3.75 5.16
C TYR A 126 27.37 -2.92 3.95
N ARG A 127 28.32 -2.41 3.17
CA ARG A 127 28.04 -1.55 2.00
C ARG A 127 27.09 -2.19 0.97
N TRP A 128 27.17 -3.50 0.78
CA TRP A 128 26.32 -4.21 -0.19
C TRP A 128 24.82 -4.14 0.18
N LEU A 129 24.48 -4.15 1.47
CA LEU A 129 23.10 -4.00 1.98
C LEU A 129 22.54 -2.58 1.82
N GLN A 130 23.37 -1.61 1.43
CA GLN A 130 22.95 -0.23 1.18
C GLN A 130 22.83 0.07 -0.32
N SER A 131 23.32 -0.84 -1.17
CA SER A 131 23.29 -0.67 -2.61
C SER A 131 21.85 -0.66 -3.14
N PRO A 132 21.45 0.32 -3.96
CA PRO A 132 20.12 0.35 -4.58
C PRO A 132 19.90 -0.87 -5.50
N SER A 133 20.96 -1.43 -6.09
CA SER A 133 20.86 -2.61 -6.95
C SER A 133 20.28 -3.81 -6.21
N PHE A 134 20.61 -3.97 -4.92
CA PHE A 134 20.05 -5.04 -4.10
C PHE A 134 18.52 -4.89 -3.94
N TYR A 135 18.06 -3.66 -3.70
CA TYR A 135 16.63 -3.36 -3.54
C TYR A 135 15.84 -3.30 -4.86
N VAL A 136 16.50 -3.21 -6.01
CA VAL A 136 15.87 -3.36 -7.32
C VAL A 136 15.57 -4.83 -7.64
N ILE A 137 16.40 -5.76 -7.15
CA ILE A 137 16.24 -7.20 -7.39
C ILE A 137 15.19 -7.82 -6.44
N LEU A 138 15.02 -7.27 -5.23
CA LEU A 138 14.06 -7.78 -4.26
C LEU A 138 12.61 -7.83 -4.78
N PRO A 139 12.05 -6.76 -5.38
CA PRO A 139 10.68 -6.76 -5.85
C PRO A 139 10.28 -7.85 -6.85
N PRO A 140 11.01 -8.11 -7.95
CA PRO A 140 10.64 -9.19 -8.87
C PRO A 140 10.74 -10.57 -8.21
N ILE A 141 11.72 -10.80 -7.32
CA ILE A 141 11.81 -12.06 -6.56
C ILE A 141 10.59 -12.22 -5.65
N GLN A 142 10.21 -11.16 -4.94
CA GLN A 142 9.05 -11.18 -4.04
C GLN A 142 7.75 -11.48 -4.82
N LEU A 143 7.62 -10.97 -6.05
CA LEU A 143 6.44 -11.15 -6.89
C LEU A 143 6.29 -12.61 -7.29
N ILE A 144 7.39 -13.22 -7.76
CA ILE A 144 7.41 -14.65 -8.09
C ILE A 144 7.10 -15.48 -6.86
N LEU A 145 7.77 -15.21 -5.73
CA LEU A 145 7.56 -15.94 -4.49
C LEU A 145 6.10 -15.83 -4.00
N ALA A 146 5.49 -14.66 -4.15
CA ALA A 146 4.11 -14.44 -3.76
C ALA A 146 3.12 -15.32 -4.52
N PHE A 147 3.27 -15.41 -5.84
CA PHE A 147 2.44 -16.32 -6.63
C PHE A 147 2.75 -17.78 -6.31
N VAL A 148 4.03 -18.16 -6.21
CA VAL A 148 4.41 -19.55 -5.90
C VAL A 148 3.83 -20.00 -4.56
N LEU A 149 3.90 -19.16 -3.52
CA LEU A 149 3.38 -19.49 -2.19
C LEU A 149 1.84 -19.55 -2.12
N LEU A 150 1.15 -18.86 -3.02
CA LEU A 150 -0.32 -18.89 -3.11
C LEU A 150 -0.83 -19.96 -4.07
N CYS A 151 0.03 -20.56 -4.88
CA CYS A 151 -0.33 -21.64 -5.81
C CYS A 151 -1.19 -22.77 -5.19
N PRO A 152 -0.99 -23.19 -3.92
CA PRO A 152 -1.87 -24.18 -3.30
C PRO A 152 -3.36 -23.84 -3.33
N THR A 153 -3.76 -22.56 -3.16
CA THR A 153 -5.18 -22.18 -3.19
C THR A 153 -5.82 -22.37 -4.57
N TYR A 154 -5.02 -22.19 -5.63
CA TYR A 154 -5.43 -22.46 -7.00
C TYR A 154 -5.50 -23.98 -7.28
N ILE A 155 -4.46 -24.73 -6.90
CA ILE A 155 -4.41 -26.20 -7.08
C ILE A 155 -5.56 -26.90 -6.35
N TRP A 156 -5.92 -26.41 -5.17
CA TRP A 156 -7.02 -26.92 -4.37
C TRP A 156 -8.41 -26.61 -4.91
N GLN A 157 -8.52 -25.78 -5.96
CA GLN A 157 -9.78 -25.34 -6.56
C GLN A 157 -10.72 -24.66 -5.55
N ASP A 158 -10.14 -24.00 -4.54
CA ASP A 158 -10.91 -23.33 -3.49
C ASP A 158 -11.32 -21.90 -3.91
N ILE A 159 -10.77 -21.38 -5.02
CA ILE A 159 -11.25 -20.16 -5.69
C ILE A 159 -12.45 -20.54 -6.54
N ILE A 160 -13.64 -20.11 -6.11
CA ILE A 160 -14.90 -20.42 -6.79
C ILE A 160 -15.64 -19.15 -7.21
N TYR A 161 -16.52 -19.28 -8.21
CA TYR A 161 -17.46 -18.23 -8.56
C TYR A 161 -18.58 -18.16 -7.51
N LEU A 162 -18.81 -16.97 -6.95
CA LEU A 162 -19.89 -16.68 -6.01
C LEU A 162 -21.10 -16.16 -6.80
N PRO A 163 -22.18 -16.94 -6.96
CA PRO A 163 -23.31 -16.54 -7.80
C PRO A 163 -24.10 -15.35 -7.23
N GLU A 164 -24.12 -15.17 -5.91
CA GLU A 164 -24.82 -14.05 -5.26
C GLU A 164 -24.05 -12.72 -5.36
N ASP A 165 -22.73 -12.80 -5.57
CA ASP A 165 -21.84 -11.65 -5.62
C ASP A 165 -21.27 -11.37 -7.02
N HIS A 166 -21.46 -12.31 -7.95
CA HIS A 166 -21.05 -12.21 -9.34
C HIS A 166 -19.55 -12.09 -9.61
N PHE A 167 -18.67 -12.45 -8.66
CA PHE A 167 -17.21 -12.54 -8.86
C PHE A 167 -16.62 -13.83 -8.28
N CYS A 168 -15.34 -14.10 -8.58
CA CYS A 168 -14.62 -15.25 -8.05
C CYS A 168 -13.81 -14.87 -6.81
N PHE A 169 -13.89 -15.70 -5.78
CA PHE A 169 -13.21 -15.47 -4.51
C PHE A 169 -12.99 -16.78 -3.76
N ILE A 170 -12.26 -16.72 -2.66
CA ILE A 170 -12.12 -17.83 -1.72
C ILE A 170 -13.14 -17.60 -0.60
N PRO A 171 -14.29 -18.31 -0.58
CA PRO A 171 -15.29 -18.13 0.46
C PRO A 171 -14.75 -18.61 1.81
N LEU A 172 -15.25 -18.05 2.91
CA LEU A 172 -14.82 -18.44 4.27
C LEU A 172 -15.11 -19.91 4.56
N SER A 173 -16.12 -20.49 3.90
CA SER A 173 -16.42 -21.93 3.94
C SER A 173 -15.26 -22.85 3.54
N ARG A 174 -14.30 -22.37 2.73
CA ARG A 174 -13.09 -23.12 2.37
C ARG A 174 -11.98 -22.91 3.41
N ILE A 175 -12.20 -23.43 4.62
CA ILE A 175 -11.33 -23.24 5.80
C ILE A 175 -9.86 -23.54 5.49
N ARG A 176 -9.56 -24.57 4.71
CA ARG A 176 -8.17 -24.92 4.33
C ARG A 176 -7.46 -23.77 3.61
N SER A 177 -8.04 -23.26 2.54
CA SER A 177 -7.44 -22.14 1.78
C SER A 177 -7.46 -20.85 2.59
N PHE A 178 -8.50 -20.62 3.38
CA PHE A 178 -8.57 -19.45 4.24
C PHE A 178 -7.45 -19.46 5.29
N LEU A 179 -7.24 -20.57 6.00
CA LEU A 179 -6.15 -20.71 6.97
C LEU A 179 -4.78 -20.58 6.30
N TRP A 180 -4.60 -21.20 5.12
CA TRP A 180 -3.37 -21.05 4.36
C TRP A 180 -3.09 -19.58 4.02
N LEU A 181 -4.08 -18.86 3.48
CA LEU A 181 -3.98 -17.45 3.17
C LEU A 181 -3.71 -16.61 4.44
N PHE A 182 -4.40 -16.91 5.53
CA PHE A 182 -4.20 -16.24 6.81
C PHE A 182 -2.77 -16.39 7.32
N PHE A 183 -2.21 -17.61 7.34
CA PHE A 183 -0.85 -17.82 7.82
C PHE A 183 0.21 -17.27 6.86
N VAL A 184 0.09 -17.59 5.57
CA VAL A 184 1.10 -17.25 4.57
C VAL A 184 1.03 -15.78 4.17
N ALA A 185 -0.15 -15.30 3.80
CA ALA A 185 -0.30 -13.95 3.28
C ALA A 185 -0.33 -12.88 4.36
N TYR A 186 -0.72 -13.21 5.60
CA TYR A 186 -0.86 -12.25 6.68
C TYR A 186 0.03 -12.54 7.89
N GLY A 187 -0.04 -13.75 8.45
CA GLY A 187 0.69 -14.14 9.66
C GLY A 187 2.21 -14.00 9.51
N ILE A 188 2.79 -14.59 8.47
CA ILE A 188 4.25 -14.54 8.22
C ILE A 188 4.72 -13.08 8.02
N PRO A 189 4.14 -12.26 7.13
CA PRO A 189 4.54 -10.85 6.99
C PRO A 189 4.45 -10.05 8.28
N VAL A 190 3.37 -10.22 9.04
CA VAL A 190 3.18 -9.50 10.32
C VAL A 190 4.25 -9.91 11.32
N LEU A 191 4.51 -11.22 11.49
CA LEU A 191 5.55 -11.71 12.39
C LEU A 191 6.95 -11.22 11.99
N LEU A 192 7.28 -11.24 10.69
CA LEU A 192 8.53 -10.71 10.17
C LEU A 192 8.65 -9.20 10.45
N LEU A 193 7.59 -8.45 10.20
CA LEU A 193 7.56 -7.01 10.45
C LEU A 193 7.77 -6.68 11.93
N SER A 194 7.07 -7.39 12.82
CA SER A 194 7.23 -7.28 14.27
C SER A 194 8.65 -7.62 14.70
N PHE A 195 9.25 -8.69 14.17
CA PHE A 195 10.62 -9.08 14.47
C PHE A 195 11.64 -8.02 14.04
N LEU A 196 11.52 -7.49 12.81
CA LEU A 196 12.40 -6.45 12.29
C LEU A 196 12.35 -5.19 13.16
N TYR A 197 11.16 -4.70 13.49
CA TYR A 197 11.02 -3.52 14.35
C TYR A 197 11.49 -3.77 15.78
N PHE A 198 11.22 -4.94 16.35
CA PHE A 198 11.72 -5.31 17.66
C PHE A 198 13.26 -5.24 17.70
N ARG A 199 13.95 -5.77 16.68
CA ARG A 199 15.41 -5.70 16.55
C ARG A 199 15.91 -4.26 16.42
N ILE A 200 15.25 -3.42 15.62
CA ILE A 200 15.60 -1.99 15.49
C ILE A 200 15.48 -1.29 16.84
N ILE A 201 14.38 -1.50 17.56
CA ILE A 201 14.12 -0.87 18.87
C ILE A 201 15.16 -1.32 19.90
N LEU A 202 15.48 -2.61 19.96
CA LEU A 202 16.52 -3.12 20.87
C LEU A 202 17.89 -2.49 20.58
N PHE A 203 18.25 -2.35 19.31
CA PHE A 203 19.51 -1.72 18.91
C PHE A 203 19.55 -0.24 19.32
N LEU A 204 18.49 0.52 19.03
CA LEU A 204 18.38 1.93 19.40
C LEU A 204 18.49 2.13 20.92
N ARG A 205 17.78 1.31 21.71
CA ARG A 205 17.84 1.38 23.19
C ARG A 205 19.25 1.12 23.75
N LYS A 206 20.03 0.24 23.11
CA LYS A 206 21.42 -0.01 23.52
C LYS A 206 22.34 1.17 23.19
N GLN A 207 22.14 1.84 22.06
CA GLN A 207 22.98 2.96 21.62
C GLN A 207 22.72 4.28 22.35
N THR A 208 21.50 4.52 22.86
CA THR A 208 21.13 5.80 23.50
C THR A 208 22.00 6.17 24.71
N LYS A 209 22.66 5.20 25.37
CA LYS A 209 23.44 5.45 26.58
C LYS A 209 24.75 6.22 26.35
N ASN A 210 25.35 6.13 25.15
CA ASN A 210 26.73 6.61 24.91
C ASN A 210 26.88 7.56 23.70
N GLN A 211 25.82 8.26 23.28
CA GLN A 211 25.84 9.01 22.01
C GLN A 211 25.77 10.53 22.17
N THR A 212 26.42 11.22 21.22
CA THR A 212 26.44 12.67 21.10
C THR A 212 25.07 13.23 20.70
N PHE A 213 24.82 14.50 21.00
CA PHE A 213 23.55 15.19 20.76
C PHE A 213 23.05 15.11 19.30
N VAL A 214 23.98 15.18 18.32
CA VAL A 214 23.67 15.11 16.89
C VAL A 214 23.11 13.74 16.50
N VAL A 215 23.73 12.66 16.98
CA VAL A 215 23.29 11.28 16.71
C VAL A 215 21.93 11.03 17.38
N ARG A 216 21.73 11.56 18.59
CA ARG A 216 20.44 11.48 19.30
C ARG A 216 19.31 12.17 18.53
N ARG A 217 19.58 13.32 17.89
CA ARG A 217 18.57 14.02 17.05
C ARG A 217 18.20 13.20 15.82
N GLN A 218 19.16 12.56 15.16
CA GLN A 218 18.90 11.67 14.03
C GLN A 218 18.07 10.44 14.45
N GLN A 219 18.45 9.80 15.56
CA GLN A 219 17.71 8.67 16.12
C GLN A 219 16.26 9.02 16.48
N ASN A 220 16.01 10.20 17.06
CA ASN A 220 14.64 10.64 17.36
C ASN A 220 13.78 10.76 16.09
N ARG A 221 14.37 11.21 14.96
CA ARG A 221 13.65 11.28 13.69
C ARG A 221 13.31 9.88 13.17
N ASP A 222 14.25 8.95 13.27
CA ASP A 222 14.04 7.56 12.85
C ASP A 222 13.01 6.86 13.77
N PHE A 223 13.03 7.15 15.07
CA PHE A 223 12.03 6.65 16.03
C PHE A 223 10.61 7.14 15.70
N VAL A 224 10.44 8.42 15.40
CA VAL A 224 9.14 8.97 14.98
C VAL A 224 8.66 8.30 13.68
N ALA A 225 9.58 8.04 12.73
CA ALA A 225 9.24 7.33 11.49
C ALA A 225 8.87 5.86 11.72
N ILE A 226 9.46 5.20 12.73
CA ILE A 226 9.10 3.84 13.14
C ILE A 226 7.74 3.83 13.82
N GLN A 227 7.49 4.75 14.76
CA GLN A 227 6.22 4.87 15.48
C GLN A 227 5.05 5.06 14.51
N ARG A 228 5.22 5.90 13.49
CA ARG A 228 4.21 6.09 12.44
C ARG A 228 3.90 4.80 11.69
N ILE A 229 4.91 4.01 11.33
CA ILE A 229 4.66 2.73 10.67
C ILE A 229 3.97 1.74 11.60
N LEU A 230 4.37 1.66 12.87
CA LEU A 230 3.69 0.79 13.82
C LEU A 230 2.22 1.18 14.00
N ILE A 231 1.90 2.48 13.98
CA ILE A 231 0.51 2.96 13.97
C ILE A 231 -0.21 2.51 12.70
N ILE A 232 0.41 2.64 11.52
CA ILE A 232 -0.18 2.19 10.24
C ILE A 232 -0.44 0.69 10.25
N VAL A 233 0.53 -0.10 10.71
CA VAL A 233 0.37 -1.55 10.86
C VAL A 233 -0.75 -1.85 11.82
N GLY A 234 -0.82 -1.18 12.98
CA GLY A 234 -1.92 -1.32 13.93
C GLY A 234 -3.28 -1.01 13.30
N ILE A 235 -3.37 0.05 12.49
CA ILE A 235 -4.58 0.39 11.75
C ILE A 235 -4.93 -0.71 10.74
N LEU A 236 -3.97 -1.19 9.94
CA LEU A 236 -4.18 -2.31 9.01
C LEU A 236 -4.65 -3.59 9.72
N LEU A 237 -4.11 -3.89 10.91
CA LEU A 237 -4.55 -5.04 11.71
C LEU A 237 -6.00 -4.84 12.18
N LEU A 238 -6.35 -3.63 12.63
CA LEU A 238 -7.72 -3.29 13.05
C LEU A 238 -8.72 -3.37 11.89
N LEU A 239 -8.37 -2.93 10.68
CA LEU A 239 -9.23 -3.10 9.51
C LEU A 239 -9.34 -4.56 9.04
N GLY A 240 -8.44 -5.45 9.48
CA GLY A 240 -8.57 -6.89 9.28
C GLY A 240 -9.52 -7.58 10.28
N MET A 241 -9.87 -6.92 11.38
CA MET A 241 -10.73 -7.50 12.43
C MET A 241 -12.13 -7.91 11.95
N PRO A 242 -12.81 -7.19 11.04
CA PRO A 242 -14.11 -7.65 10.54
C PRO A 242 -14.05 -9.03 9.90
N ALA A 243 -12.96 -9.39 9.23
CA ALA A 243 -12.78 -10.72 8.67
C ALA A 243 -12.75 -11.80 9.76
N ALA A 244 -12.05 -11.52 10.87
CA ALA A 244 -12.03 -12.41 12.03
C ALA A 244 -13.42 -12.51 12.67
N ILE A 245 -14.17 -11.41 12.78
CA ILE A 245 -15.53 -11.40 13.31
C ILE A 245 -16.45 -12.27 12.45
N PHE A 246 -16.45 -12.09 11.12
CA PHE A 246 -17.26 -12.92 10.21
C PHE A 246 -16.89 -14.39 10.25
N LEU A 247 -15.60 -14.70 10.39
CA LEU A 247 -15.14 -16.06 10.56
C LEU A 247 -15.64 -16.68 11.87
N ILE A 248 -15.58 -15.94 12.99
CA ILE A 248 -16.12 -16.40 14.28
C ILE A 248 -17.63 -16.61 14.17
N MET A 249 -18.36 -15.66 13.56
CA MET A 249 -19.80 -15.80 13.33
C MET A 249 -20.10 -17.06 12.50
N MET A 250 -19.35 -17.32 11.44
CA MET A 250 -19.50 -18.50 10.60
C MET A 250 -19.23 -19.80 11.39
N PHE A 251 -18.25 -19.82 12.29
CA PHE A 251 -17.99 -20.98 13.16
C PHE A 251 -19.15 -21.24 14.14
N ILE A 252 -19.82 -20.20 14.62
CA ILE A 252 -20.96 -20.33 15.53
C ILE A 252 -22.23 -20.76 14.79
N THR A 253 -22.52 -20.16 13.63
CA THR A 253 -23.77 -20.39 12.88
C THR A 253 -23.69 -21.57 11.91
N GLY A 254 -22.49 -22.00 11.55
CA GLY A 254 -22.24 -22.98 10.49
C GLY A 254 -22.55 -22.47 9.08
N LYS A 255 -22.84 -21.18 8.90
CA LYS A 255 -23.23 -20.58 7.62
C LYS A 255 -22.52 -19.24 7.39
N GLU A 256 -22.03 -19.05 6.17
CA GLU A 256 -21.44 -17.78 5.73
C GLU A 256 -22.56 -16.75 5.49
N HIS A 257 -22.36 -15.51 5.94
CA HIS A 257 -23.34 -14.45 5.76
C HIS A 257 -23.22 -13.90 4.33
N PRO A 258 -24.32 -13.65 3.60
CA PRO A 258 -24.27 -13.23 2.18
C PRO A 258 -23.53 -11.90 1.97
N LEU A 259 -23.50 -11.02 2.97
CA LEU A 259 -22.77 -9.75 2.89
C LEU A 259 -21.25 -9.88 3.13
N THR A 260 -20.77 -11.04 3.55
CA THR A 260 -19.37 -11.22 3.98
C THR A 260 -18.37 -10.92 2.85
N PRO A 261 -18.51 -11.44 1.61
CA PRO A 261 -17.51 -11.20 0.57
C PRO A 261 -17.37 -9.72 0.19
N ARG A 262 -18.49 -9.00 0.00
CA ARG A 262 -18.45 -7.57 -0.35
C ARG A 262 -17.92 -6.70 0.78
N PHE A 263 -18.29 -7.00 2.03
CA PHE A 263 -17.75 -6.28 3.18
C PHE A 263 -16.23 -6.50 3.31
N LEU A 264 -15.76 -7.73 3.09
CA LEU A 264 -14.32 -8.03 3.10
C LEU A 264 -13.59 -7.23 2.02
N LEU A 265 -14.10 -7.20 0.79
CA LEU A 265 -13.50 -6.42 -0.29
C LEU A 265 -13.43 -4.93 0.05
N PHE A 266 -14.52 -4.35 0.56
CA PHE A 266 -14.56 -2.97 1.02
C PHE A 266 -13.53 -2.70 2.12
N SER A 267 -13.44 -3.57 3.14
CA SER A 267 -12.50 -3.41 4.25
C SER A 267 -11.03 -3.47 3.80
N VAL A 268 -10.72 -4.33 2.83
CA VAL A 268 -9.37 -4.43 2.27
C VAL A 268 -9.06 -3.25 1.34
N GLY A 269 -10.00 -2.80 0.51
CA GLY A 269 -9.87 -1.55 -0.27
C GLY A 269 -9.51 -0.37 0.64
N LEU A 270 -10.25 -0.22 1.75
CA LEU A 270 -10.04 0.88 2.71
C LEU A 270 -8.67 0.80 3.37
N SER A 271 -8.20 -0.42 3.62
CA SER A 271 -6.86 -0.67 4.13
C SER A 271 -5.78 -0.23 3.14
N VAL A 272 -5.95 -0.50 1.85
CA VAL A 272 -5.00 -0.11 0.80
C VAL A 272 -5.03 1.41 0.58
N LEU A 273 -6.20 2.04 0.57
CA LEU A 273 -6.32 3.50 0.51
C LEU A 273 -5.61 4.18 1.68
N VAL A 274 -5.89 3.74 2.91
CA VAL A 274 -5.23 4.26 4.13
C VAL A 274 -3.73 4.07 4.04
N LEU A 275 -3.26 2.91 3.57
CA LEU A 275 -1.84 2.64 3.40
C LEU A 275 -1.19 3.61 2.39
N ASN A 276 -1.82 3.82 1.23
CA ASN A 276 -1.32 4.70 0.18
C ASN A 276 -1.06 6.11 0.71
N VAL A 277 -2.01 6.65 1.48
CA VAL A 277 -1.90 7.96 2.13
C VAL A 277 -0.84 7.92 3.23
N ALA A 278 -0.83 6.89 4.07
CA ALA A 278 0.01 6.86 5.25
C ALA A 278 1.52 6.65 4.94
N ILE A 279 1.85 5.99 3.82
CA ILE A 279 3.23 5.88 3.33
C ILE A 279 3.80 7.24 2.96
N VAL A 280 3.01 8.13 2.36
CA VAL A 280 3.44 9.52 2.06
C VAL A 280 3.89 10.23 3.33
N PHE A 281 3.16 10.05 4.44
CA PHE A 281 3.48 10.71 5.71
C PHE A 281 4.59 10.02 6.51
N SER A 282 4.82 8.73 6.26
CA SER A 282 5.80 7.90 6.99
C SER A 282 7.19 7.91 6.34
N VAL A 283 7.26 8.09 5.02
CA VAL A 283 8.53 8.17 4.29
C VAL A 283 8.87 9.64 4.05
N VAL A 284 9.77 10.18 4.88
CA VAL A 284 10.15 11.60 4.85
C VAL A 284 10.67 12.03 3.48
N GLN A 285 11.42 11.16 2.79
CA GLN A 285 11.90 11.40 1.44
C GLN A 285 10.75 11.65 0.47
N LEU A 286 9.74 10.77 0.50
CA LEU A 286 8.58 10.84 -0.36
C LEU A 286 7.75 12.10 -0.07
N LYS A 287 7.50 12.39 1.21
CA LYS A 287 6.84 13.63 1.64
C LYS A 287 7.54 14.86 1.06
N ASN A 288 8.86 14.93 1.18
CA ASN A 288 9.64 16.07 0.72
C ASN A 288 9.60 16.23 -0.80
N ILE A 289 9.65 15.12 -1.55
CA ILE A 289 9.54 15.14 -3.01
C ILE A 289 8.17 15.66 -3.44
N ILE A 290 7.10 15.10 -2.87
CA ILE A 290 5.72 15.48 -3.18
C ILE A 290 5.49 16.96 -2.84
N TRP A 291 5.87 17.38 -1.64
CA TRP A 291 5.69 18.76 -1.18
C TRP A 291 6.45 19.79 -2.03
N LYS A 292 7.67 19.45 -2.47
CA LYS A 292 8.44 20.30 -3.39
C LYS A 292 7.77 20.41 -4.76
N THR A 293 7.26 19.31 -5.30
CA THR A 293 6.53 19.32 -6.58
C THR A 293 5.27 20.18 -6.49
N PHE A 294 4.49 20.05 -5.41
CA PHE A 294 3.30 20.90 -5.21
C PHE A 294 3.64 22.38 -5.05
N LYS A 295 4.69 22.73 -4.29
CA LYS A 295 5.12 24.13 -4.14
C LYS A 295 5.69 24.74 -5.41
N SER A 296 6.43 23.98 -6.21
CA SER A 296 7.03 24.47 -7.46
C SER A 296 6.00 24.82 -8.53
N ASN A 297 4.77 24.28 -8.43
CA ASN A 297 3.69 24.54 -9.37
C ASN A 297 2.82 25.74 -8.97
N VAL A 298 3.05 26.34 -7.79
CA VAL A 298 2.45 27.63 -7.42
C VAL A 298 3.31 28.73 -8.05
N ILE A 299 3.02 29.05 -9.30
CA ILE A 299 3.65 30.15 -10.04
C ILE A 299 3.38 31.43 -9.23
N VAL A 300 4.44 32.02 -8.67
CA VAL A 300 4.38 33.38 -8.12
C VAL A 300 4.05 34.27 -9.32
N PRO A 301 2.93 35.02 -9.32
CA PRO A 301 2.69 35.98 -10.38
C PRO A 301 3.87 36.95 -10.39
N LEU A 302 4.62 36.96 -11.49
CA LEU A 302 5.55 38.03 -11.81
C LEU A 302 4.69 39.28 -11.95
N ILE A 303 4.49 39.98 -10.83
CA ILE A 303 4.06 41.36 -10.86
C ILE A 303 5.19 42.09 -11.57
N PHE A 304 5.01 42.29 -12.88
CA PHE A 304 5.76 43.26 -13.65
C PHE A 304 5.46 44.62 -13.01
N SER A 305 6.26 45.00 -12.01
CA SER A 305 6.40 46.38 -11.58
C SER A 305 7.10 47.10 -12.73
N ILE A 306 6.30 47.61 -13.66
CA ILE A 306 6.68 48.70 -14.56
C ILE A 306 6.79 49.93 -13.65
N ASP A 307 7.87 50.04 -12.88
CA ASP A 307 8.29 51.32 -12.35
C ASP A 307 9.26 51.92 -13.36
N GLY A 308 8.65 52.63 -14.31
CA GLY A 308 9.34 53.72 -14.97
C GLY A 308 9.58 54.81 -13.95
N THR A 309 10.81 54.95 -13.50
CA THR A 309 11.40 56.23 -13.08
C THR A 309 12.90 56.00 -12.84
N ASP A 310 13.70 56.37 -13.84
CA ASP A 310 15.10 56.74 -13.63
C ASP A 310 15.13 58.13 -12.96
N PRO A 311 15.76 58.27 -11.78
CA PRO A 311 16.46 59.50 -11.46
C PRO A 311 17.95 59.21 -11.44
N GLN A 312 18.63 59.94 -12.34
CA GLN A 312 20.05 60.22 -12.37
C GLN A 312 20.74 60.07 -11.01
N ARG A 313 21.74 59.19 -10.93
CA ARG A 313 22.80 59.30 -9.93
C ARG A 313 24.14 59.55 -10.60
N ASN A 314 24.33 60.83 -10.84
CA ASN A 314 25.61 61.52 -10.89
C ASN A 314 26.53 61.01 -9.76
N ASN A 315 27.77 60.61 -10.09
CA ASN A 315 28.91 60.71 -9.19
C ASN A 315 30.21 60.67 -10.00
N ASN A 316 30.60 61.88 -10.43
CA ASN A 316 31.99 62.27 -10.48
C ASN A 316 32.60 62.18 -9.07
N SER A 317 33.82 61.66 -8.93
CA SER A 317 34.94 62.33 -8.24
C SER A 317 35.98 61.33 -7.69
N ILE A 318 37.24 61.52 -8.12
CA ILE A 318 38.48 61.54 -7.30
C ILE A 318 38.76 60.21 -6.55
N ARG A 319 39.77 59.39 -6.86
CA ARG A 319 41.19 59.68 -7.10
C ARG A 319 41.88 58.41 -7.62
#